data_AF-A0A2M8AML2-F1
#
_entry.id   AF-A0A2M8AML2-F1
#
_cell.length_a   1.000
_cell.length_b   1.000
_cell.length_c   1.000
_cell.angle_alpha   90.00
_cell.angle_beta   90.00
_cell.angle_gamma   90.00
#
_symmetry.space_group_name_H-M   'P 1'
#
loop_
_entity.id
_entity.type
_entity.pdbx_description
1 polymer ?
#
loop_
_entity_poly.entity_id
_entity_poly.type
_entity_poly.pdbx_seq_one_letter_code
_entity_poly.pdbx_strand_id
1 'polypeptide(L)'
;ERLASNPLFVTNNTGNAFGPGHNSFFKSLNEDEDWILYHANPQSGLGCGGARSMRMQKMNWSSDGLPVLGNSEPLSKALNKPSGE
;
A
#
# COMPACT_ATOMS: atom_id res chain seq x y z
N GLU A 1 16.96 -0.07 -14.23
CA GLU A 1 18.00 0.32 -13.25
C GLU A 1 17.50 0.96 -11.94
N ARG A 2 16.22 0.80 -11.54
CA ARG A 2 15.70 1.28 -10.23
C ARG A 2 15.65 0.21 -9.12
N LEU A 3 15.99 -1.05 -9.39
CA LEU A 3 15.45 -2.19 -8.62
C LEU A 3 16.42 -2.92 -7.68
N ALA A 4 17.56 -2.35 -7.31
CA ALA A 4 18.41 -2.97 -6.28
C ALA A 4 18.49 -2.18 -4.97
N SER A 5 18.26 -0.86 -4.99
CA SER A 5 18.54 0.02 -3.86
C SER A 5 17.43 1.01 -3.50
N ASN A 6 16.28 0.99 -4.19
CA ASN A 6 15.18 1.91 -3.89
C ASN A 6 13.84 1.16 -3.74
N PRO A 7 13.48 0.72 -2.53
CA PRO A 7 12.19 0.08 -2.28
C PRO A 7 11.04 1.03 -2.65
N LEU A 8 10.07 0.53 -3.43
CA LEU A 8 8.91 1.32 -3.87
C LEU A 8 7.87 1.57 -2.77
N PHE A 9 7.94 0.79 -1.70
CA PHE A 9 6.99 0.83 -0.59
C PHE A 9 7.72 0.51 0.71
N VAL A 10 7.63 1.42 1.67
CA VAL A 10 8.40 1.38 2.92
C VAL A 10 7.54 1.83 4.09
N THR A 11 8.07 1.65 5.30
CA THR A 11 7.45 2.14 6.54
C THR A 11 7.05 3.62 6.44
N ASN A 12 5.80 3.92 6.79
CA ASN A 12 5.31 5.27 7.05
C ASN A 12 5.12 5.45 8.56
N ASN A 13 6.08 6.11 9.21
CA ASN A 13 6.06 6.34 10.67
C ASN A 13 4.88 7.21 11.11
N THR A 14 4.53 8.26 10.36
CA THR A 14 3.42 9.16 10.72
C THR A 14 2.06 8.53 10.45
N GLY A 15 2.01 7.52 9.57
CA GLY A 15 0.81 6.75 9.26
C GLY A 15 0.64 5.46 10.05
N ASN A 16 1.49 5.18 11.05
CA ASN A 16 1.45 3.92 11.79
C ASN A 16 1.46 2.68 10.88
N ALA A 17 2.29 2.69 9.84
CA ALA A 17 2.40 1.61 8.87
C ALA A 17 3.84 1.10 8.83
N PHE A 18 4.12 0.06 9.60
CA PHE A 18 5.47 -0.47 9.78
C PHE A 18 5.65 -1.80 9.06
N GLY A 19 6.70 -1.89 8.24
CA GLY A 19 7.02 -3.07 7.44
C GLY A 19 5.89 -3.48 6.48
N PRO A 20 5.39 -2.57 5.62
CA PRO A 20 4.37 -2.95 4.65
C PRO A 20 4.93 -3.96 3.65
N GLY A 21 4.15 -5.00 3.31
CA GLY A 21 4.63 -6.03 2.39
C GLY A 21 3.64 -7.16 2.13
N HIS A 22 4.14 -8.20 1.44
CA HIS A 22 3.37 -9.37 0.96
C HIS A 22 2.05 -8.93 0.33
N ASN A 23 2.19 -8.13 -0.73
CA ASN A 23 1.06 -7.45 -1.34
C ASN A 23 0.42 -8.29 -2.45
N SER A 24 -0.77 -7.87 -2.85
CA SER A 24 -1.46 -8.26 -4.07
C SER A 24 -1.95 -6.99 -4.78
N PHE A 25 -2.41 -7.16 -6.02
CA PHE A 25 -2.99 -6.07 -6.82
C PHE A 25 -4.36 -6.49 -7.31
N PHE A 26 -5.27 -5.53 -7.42
CA PHE A 26 -6.61 -5.75 -7.98
C PHE A 26 -7.11 -4.49 -8.67
N LYS A 27 -8.13 -4.65 -9.51
CA LYS A 27 -8.84 -3.53 -10.14
C LYS A 27 -10.17 -3.27 -9.45
N SER A 28 -10.60 -2.00 -9.46
CA SER A 28 -11.97 -1.62 -9.12
C SER A 28 -12.99 -2.36 -10.01
N LEU A 29 -14.26 -2.40 -9.59
CA LEU A 29 -15.32 -3.05 -10.36
C LEU A 29 -15.54 -2.39 -11.73
N ASN A 30 -15.32 -1.08 -11.82
CA ASN A 30 -15.38 -0.33 -13.07
C ASN A 30 -14.09 -0.44 -13.91
N GLU A 31 -13.08 -1.19 -13.46
CA GLU A 31 -11.79 -1.43 -14.12
C GLU A 31 -10.93 -0.18 -14.41
N ASP A 32 -11.31 0.97 -13.85
CA ASP A 32 -10.70 2.29 -14.03
C ASP A 32 -9.65 2.65 -12.96
N GLU A 33 -9.50 1.83 -11.93
CA GLU A 33 -8.53 2.04 -10.85
C GLU A 33 -7.73 0.78 -10.56
N ASP A 34 -6.43 0.95 -10.35
CA ASP A 34 -5.55 -0.08 -9.81
C ASP A 34 -5.32 0.16 -8.32
N TRP A 35 -5.36 -0.92 -7.55
CA TRP A 35 -5.22 -0.89 -6.10
C TRP A 35 -4.18 -1.89 -5.63
N ILE A 36 -3.44 -1.53 -4.58
CA ILE A 36 -2.56 -2.44 -3.85
C ILE A 36 -3.23 -2.86 -2.56
N LEU A 37 -3.22 -4.16 -2.26
CA LEU A 37 -3.61 -4.75 -0.98
C LEU A 37 -2.37 -5.31 -0.30
N TYR A 38 -2.14 -4.99 0.97
CA TYR A 38 -0.92 -5.38 1.69
C TYR A 38 -1.17 -5.51 3.20
N HIS A 39 -0.22 -6.05 3.95
CA HIS A 39 -0.25 -5.99 5.40
C HIS A 39 0.74 -4.95 5.94
N ALA A 40 0.47 -4.38 7.11
CA ALA A 40 1.46 -3.61 7.88
C ALA A 40 1.16 -3.63 9.39
N ASN A 41 2.20 -3.47 10.22
CA ASN A 41 2.06 -3.33 11.66
C ASN A 41 1.66 -1.90 12.07
N PRO A 42 0.91 -1.72 13.18
CA PRO A 42 0.54 -0.39 13.70
C PRO A 42 1.70 0.32 14.41
N GLN A 43 2.75 -0.41 14.80
CA GLN A 43 3.94 0.09 15.50
C GLN A 43 5.20 -0.66 15.07
N SER A 44 6.37 -0.06 15.29
CA SER A 44 7.67 -0.69 15.05
C SER A 44 7.93 -1.86 16.01
N GLY A 45 8.76 -2.83 15.59
CA GLY A 45 9.23 -3.90 16.46
C GLY A 45 8.27 -5.07 16.68
N LEU A 46 7.07 -5.06 16.07
CA LEU A 46 6.05 -6.10 16.26
C LEU A 46 6.28 -7.38 15.42
N GLY A 47 7.22 -7.35 14.48
CA GLY A 47 7.61 -8.52 13.69
C GLY A 47 6.45 -9.18 12.93
N CYS A 48 6.51 -10.52 12.84
CA CYS A 48 5.52 -11.34 12.13
C CYS A 48 4.33 -11.78 13.01
N GLY A 49 4.11 -11.12 14.16
CA GLY A 49 3.01 -11.46 15.07
C GLY A 49 1.62 -11.14 14.53
N GLY A 50 0.61 -11.26 15.39
CA GLY A 50 -0.81 -11.06 15.06
C GLY A 50 -1.26 -9.60 14.97
N ALA A 51 -0.36 -8.63 15.11
CA ALA A 51 -0.69 -7.21 15.06
C ALA A 51 -0.80 -6.64 13.63
N ARG A 52 -0.41 -7.40 12.61
CA ARG A 52 -0.51 -6.98 11.21
C ARG A 52 -1.98 -6.84 10.82
N SER A 53 -2.33 -5.69 10.24
CA SER A 53 -3.66 -5.47 9.66
C SER A 53 -3.58 -5.47 8.13
N MET A 54 -4.66 -5.90 7.49
CA MET A 54 -4.85 -5.72 6.04
C MET A 54 -5.10 -4.25 5.74
N ARG A 55 -4.46 -3.74 4.69
CA ARG A 55 -4.55 -2.35 4.24
C ARG A 55 -4.57 -2.31 2.72
N MET A 56 -5.19 -1.28 2.18
CA MET A 56 -5.25 -1.07 0.74
C MET A 56 -5.19 0.41 0.40
N GLN A 57 -4.78 0.74 -0.82
CA GLN A 57 -4.85 2.09 -1.36
C GLN A 57 -4.81 2.07 -2.88
N LYS A 58 -5.38 3.11 -3.50
CA LYS A 58 -5.27 3.32 -4.93
C LYS A 58 -3.81 3.60 -5.29
N MET A 59 -3.32 2.96 -6.34
CA MET A 59 -2.04 3.26 -6.94
C MET A 59 -2.22 4.02 -8.26
N ASN A 60 -1.17 4.72 -8.67
CA ASN A 60 -1.14 5.42 -9.94
C ASN A 60 -0.04 4.85 -10.84
N TRP A 61 -0.02 5.30 -12.08
CA TRP A 61 1.01 4.96 -13.06
C TRP A 61 1.67 6.26 -13.52
N SER A 62 2.99 6.25 -13.64
CA SER A 62 3.73 7.35 -14.27
C SER A 62 3.56 7.31 -15.79
N SER A 63 3.92 8.41 -16.46
CA SER A 63 3.81 8.53 -17.92
C SER A 63 4.67 7.53 -18.71
N ASP A 64 5.72 6.98 -18.08
CA ASP A 64 6.58 5.92 -18.60
C ASP A 64 6.11 4.51 -18.22
N GLY A 65 4.91 4.38 -17.64
CA GLY A 65 4.28 3.08 -17.37
C GLY A 65 4.79 2.37 -16.12
N LEU A 66 5.46 3.07 -15.20
CA LEU A 66 5.90 2.49 -13.92
C LEU A 66 4.85 2.68 -12.82
N PRO A 67 4.73 1.73 -11.88
CA PRO A 67 3.79 1.86 -10.77
C PRO A 67 4.27 2.94 -9.78
N VAL A 68 3.33 3.79 -9.37
CA VAL A 68 3.50 4.83 -8.35
C VAL A 68 2.59 4.47 -7.18
N LEU A 69 3.14 3.75 -6.20
CA LEU A 69 2.41 3.27 -5.02
C LEU A 69 2.18 4.38 -3.98
N GLY A 70 3.08 5.37 -3.94
CA GLY A 70 3.09 6.40 -2.91
C GLY A 70 3.52 5.88 -1.53
N ASN A 71 3.28 6.68 -0.49
CA ASN A 71 3.46 6.23 0.89
C ASN A 71 2.26 5.37 1.31
N SER A 72 2.49 4.37 2.17
CA SER A 72 1.40 3.60 2.75
C SER A 72 0.45 4.51 3.54
N GLU A 73 -0.84 4.39 3.29
CA GLU A 73 -1.85 5.22 3.95
C GLU A 73 -1.88 5.04 5.47
N PRO A 74 -2.20 6.11 6.24
CA PRO A 74 -2.34 6.03 7.68
C PRO A 74 -3.37 4.99 8.13
N LEU A 75 -3.09 4.30 9.23
CA LEU A 75 -3.94 3.25 9.79
C LEU A 75 -5.42 3.66 9.96
N SER A 76 -5.67 4.91 10.34
CA SER A 76 -7.01 5.45 10.60
C SER A 76 -7.55 6.35 9.48
N LYS A 77 -6.89 6.41 8.32
CA LYS A 77 -7.37 7.23 7.20
C LYS A 77 -8.61 6.57 6.59
N ALA A 78 -9.71 7.33 6.53
CA ALA A 78 -10.85 6.96 5.71
C ALA A 78 -10.46 7.05 4.23
N LEU A 79 -10.68 5.97 3.48
CA LEU A 79 -10.45 5.91 2.05
C LEU A 79 -11.77 5.97 1.31
N ASN A 80 -11.75 6.56 0.12
CA ASN A 80 -12.83 6.35 -0.83
C ASN A 80 -12.88 4.86 -1.18
N LYS A 81 -14.08 4.34 -1.40
CA LYS A 81 -14.23 2.99 -1.92
C LYS A 81 -13.67 2.92 -3.34
N PRO A 82 -13.17 1.75 -3.79
CA PRO A 82 -12.89 1.51 -5.20
C PRO A 82 -14.12 1.83 -6.06
N SER A 83 -13.88 2.37 -7.25
CA SER A 83 -14.93 2.71 -8.21
C SER A 83 -15.88 1.52 -8.46
N GLY A 84 -17.18 1.74 -8.26
CA GLY A 84 -18.23 0.72 -8.45
C GLY A 84 -18.67 -0.04 -7.19
N GLU A 85 -18.05 0.19 -6.02
CA GLU A 85 -18.41 -0.39 -4.70
C GLU A 85 -19.31 0.51 -3.81
#